data_AF-A0A949LG70-F1
#
_entry.id   AF-A0A949LG70-F1
#
_cell.length_a   1.000
_cell.length_b   1.000
_cell.length_c   1.000
_cell.angle_alpha   90.00
_cell.angle_beta   90.00
_cell.angle_gamma   90.00
#
_symmetry.space_group_name_H-M   'P 1'
#
loop_
_entity.id
_entity.type
_entity.pdbx_description
1 polymer ?
#
loop_
_entity_poly.entity_id
_entity_poly.type
_entity_poly.pdbx_seq_one_letter_code
_entity_poly.pdbx_strand_id
1 'polypeptide(L)'
;YCELVNLGFNLQWLDVGGGLGVDYEGSRSRRFCSMNYSINEYARNIVHTLKSVCHQAGVAFPHIMTEAGRAMTAHHATILSEVFDSESVPVANPQEPAPGSPECLRRMWRSHQDIQSSNALNLVELYHELCEGLAELRSASVHGLIRLEQRAQGETIYHSTLLALSAKLKPSNRSSKEIIDEISNATVDKLFINLSIFRSLPDVWGIDQVFPIVPIEHLDKALTRQVVVQDVTCDSDGRIDQYVDGDDIEASLPVAEENLKPGSLYGFFLAGAYQEILGDNHNLFGEIDTVDVELGPDGSVSFSYPEKGDSIACVLESVHFSEGSLNTVYQDHISGLHVEPDKKQALRDAFSSAVCSSPYLSKN
;
A
#
# COMPACT_ATOMS: atom_id res chain seq x y z
N TYR A 1 -5.46 43.36 -6.61
CA TYR A 1 -6.27 43.69 -7.80
C TYR A 1 -6.80 45.12 -7.76
N CYS A 2 -7.77 45.46 -6.90
CA CYS A 2 -8.40 46.78 -6.88
C CYS A 2 -7.42 47.96 -6.79
N GLU A 3 -6.44 47.89 -5.90
CA GLU A 3 -5.39 48.92 -5.77
C GLU A 3 -4.61 49.14 -7.07
N LEU A 4 -4.27 48.08 -7.79
CA LEU A 4 -3.56 48.18 -9.07
C LEU A 4 -4.46 48.81 -10.15
N VAL A 5 -5.75 48.45 -10.18
CA VAL A 5 -6.71 49.09 -11.09
C VAL A 5 -6.85 50.58 -10.79
N ASN A 6 -6.93 50.95 -9.51
CA ASN A 6 -7.01 52.34 -9.07
C ASN A 6 -5.74 53.15 -9.39
N LEU A 7 -4.58 52.50 -9.43
CA LEU A 7 -3.31 53.10 -9.90
C LEU A 7 -3.25 53.25 -11.44
N GLY A 8 -4.28 52.81 -12.17
CA GLY A 8 -4.39 52.95 -13.62
C GLY A 8 -3.95 51.73 -14.43
N PHE A 9 -3.64 50.60 -13.78
CA PHE A 9 -3.33 49.36 -14.50
C PHE A 9 -4.61 48.70 -15.05
N ASN A 10 -4.62 48.36 -16.34
CA ASN A 10 -5.75 47.70 -16.99
C ASN A 10 -5.72 46.17 -16.79
N LEU A 11 -5.96 45.72 -15.55
CA LEU A 11 -6.04 44.29 -15.23
C LEU A 11 -7.43 43.73 -15.57
N GLN A 12 -7.48 42.69 -16.41
CA GLN A 12 -8.74 42.06 -16.84
C GLN A 12 -8.94 40.65 -16.27
N TRP A 13 -7.85 40.00 -15.87
CA TRP A 13 -7.86 38.62 -15.38
C TRP A 13 -7.35 38.58 -13.96
N LEU A 14 -8.00 37.73 -13.16
CA LEU A 14 -7.55 37.38 -11.83
C LEU A 14 -7.46 35.86 -11.74
N ASP A 15 -6.23 35.40 -11.59
CA ASP A 15 -5.94 34.01 -11.35
C ASP A 15 -6.00 33.71 -9.85
N VAL A 16 -6.79 32.72 -9.46
CA VAL A 16 -6.87 32.25 -8.07
C VAL A 16 -5.92 31.08 -7.80
N GLY A 17 -5.17 30.64 -8.81
CA GLY A 17 -4.29 29.47 -8.76
C GLY A 17 -5.06 28.17 -8.62
N GLY A 18 -4.36 27.13 -8.13
CA GLY A 18 -4.93 25.84 -7.80
C GLY A 18 -5.58 25.80 -6.41
N GLY A 19 -5.43 24.68 -5.71
CA GLY A 19 -5.91 24.50 -4.33
C GLY A 19 -7.36 24.03 -4.20
N LEU A 20 -8.07 23.78 -5.31
CA LEU A 20 -9.29 22.97 -5.29
C LEU A 20 -8.88 21.53 -4.92
N GLY A 21 -9.32 21.11 -3.74
CA GLY A 21 -8.99 19.80 -3.17
C GLY A 21 -9.70 18.64 -3.86
N VAL A 22 -9.26 17.45 -3.49
CA VAL A 22 -9.90 16.17 -3.83
C VAL A 22 -10.07 15.41 -2.52
N ASP A 23 -11.23 14.78 -2.35
CA ASP A 23 -11.52 14.01 -1.15
C ASP A 23 -11.06 12.56 -1.35
N TYR A 24 -9.83 12.26 -0.93
CA TYR A 24 -9.26 10.91 -1.06
C TYR A 24 -9.78 9.95 0.00
N GLU A 25 -10.21 10.46 1.15
CA GLU A 25 -10.74 9.67 2.26
C GLU A 25 -12.24 9.40 2.13
N GLY A 26 -12.98 10.23 1.37
CA GLY A 26 -14.44 10.17 1.30
C GLY A 26 -15.17 10.78 2.51
N SER A 27 -14.43 11.20 3.54
CA SER A 27 -14.95 11.70 4.81
C SER A 27 -15.50 13.13 4.76
N ARG A 28 -15.27 13.87 3.65
CA ARG A 28 -15.60 15.31 3.50
C ARG A 28 -15.21 16.16 4.69
N SER A 29 -14.02 15.93 5.21
CA SER A 29 -13.56 16.51 6.47
C SER A 29 -12.45 17.54 6.25
N ARG A 30 -11.92 18.11 7.35
CA ARG A 30 -10.75 18.99 7.32
C ARG A 30 -9.43 18.22 7.51
N ARG A 31 -9.45 16.90 7.36
CA ARG A 31 -8.26 16.06 7.42
C ARG A 31 -7.36 16.32 6.20
N PHE A 32 -6.11 15.89 6.31
CA PHE A 32 -5.05 16.23 5.36
C PHE A 32 -5.34 15.72 3.94
N CYS A 33 -5.88 14.52 3.79
CA CYS A 33 -6.21 13.90 2.50
C CYS A 33 -7.68 14.11 2.09
N SER A 34 -8.39 15.06 2.71
CA SER A 34 -9.81 15.34 2.46
C SER A 34 -10.08 16.84 2.24
N MET A 35 -11.35 17.16 1.99
CA MET A 35 -11.83 18.54 1.91
C MET A 35 -13.25 18.68 2.46
N ASN A 36 -13.52 19.77 3.17
CA ASN A 36 -14.82 20.01 3.83
C ASN A 36 -15.75 20.94 3.04
N TYR A 37 -15.58 20.98 1.71
CA TYR A 37 -16.33 21.85 0.82
C TYR A 37 -16.59 21.17 -0.52
N SER A 38 -17.66 21.59 -1.19
CA SER A 38 -17.99 21.20 -2.56
C SER A 38 -17.36 22.14 -3.59
N ILE A 39 -17.26 21.68 -4.84
CA ILE A 39 -16.86 22.52 -5.98
C ILE A 39 -17.73 23.79 -6.07
N ASN A 40 -19.02 23.68 -5.78
CA ASN A 40 -19.94 24.81 -5.77
C ASN A 40 -19.62 25.81 -4.66
N GLU A 41 -19.26 25.36 -3.46
CA GLU A 41 -18.86 26.25 -2.36
C GLU A 41 -17.53 26.93 -2.63
N TYR A 42 -16.55 26.20 -3.18
CA TYR A 42 -15.29 26.76 -3.67
C TYR A 42 -15.53 27.90 -4.66
N ALA A 43 -16.31 27.64 -5.72
CA ALA A 43 -16.64 28.64 -6.73
C ALA A 43 -17.41 29.83 -6.14
N ARG A 44 -18.41 29.59 -5.29
CA ARG A 44 -19.18 30.66 -4.63
C ARG A 44 -18.32 31.54 -3.75
N ASN A 45 -17.42 30.96 -2.96
CA ASN A 45 -16.55 31.72 -2.07
C ASN A 45 -15.66 32.68 -2.86
N ILE A 46 -15.04 32.21 -3.95
CA ILE A 46 -14.22 33.04 -4.84
C ILE A 46 -15.05 34.15 -5.48
N VAL A 47 -16.14 33.80 -6.16
CA VAL A 47 -16.96 34.76 -6.91
C VAL A 47 -17.60 35.80 -5.98
N HIS A 48 -18.12 35.37 -4.83
CA HIS A 48 -18.77 36.28 -3.88
C HIS A 48 -17.78 37.26 -3.25
N THR A 49 -16.59 36.76 -2.88
CA THR A 49 -15.52 37.60 -2.29
C THR A 49 -15.06 38.65 -3.29
N LEU A 50 -14.75 38.25 -4.52
CA LEU A 50 -14.32 39.16 -5.58
C LEU A 50 -15.40 40.20 -5.92
N LYS A 51 -16.66 39.77 -6.02
CA LYS A 51 -17.78 40.68 -6.26
C LYS A 51 -17.89 41.73 -5.15
N SER A 52 -17.83 41.32 -3.89
CA SER A 52 -17.95 42.22 -2.74
C SER A 52 -16.84 43.27 -2.73
N VAL A 53 -15.59 42.84 -2.87
CA VAL A 53 -14.40 43.72 -2.83
C VAL A 53 -14.37 44.68 -4.03
N CYS A 54 -14.66 44.19 -5.24
CA CYS A 54 -14.69 45.05 -6.43
C CYS A 54 -15.84 46.07 -6.37
N HIS A 55 -17.01 45.66 -5.86
CA HIS A 55 -18.16 46.56 -5.72
C HIS A 55 -17.87 47.68 -4.72
N GLN A 56 -17.25 47.38 -3.59
CA GLN A 56 -16.85 48.39 -2.60
C GLN A 56 -15.80 49.37 -3.14
N ALA A 57 -14.85 48.87 -3.94
CA ALA A 57 -13.81 49.69 -4.55
C ALA A 57 -14.28 50.47 -5.80
N GLY A 58 -15.49 50.20 -6.31
CA GLY A 58 -16.01 50.85 -7.52
C GLY A 58 -15.28 50.48 -8.81
N VAL A 59 -14.60 49.33 -8.84
CA VAL A 59 -13.84 48.86 -10.01
C VAL A 59 -14.61 47.78 -10.79
N ALA A 60 -14.25 47.59 -12.07
CA ALA A 60 -14.84 46.54 -12.90
C ALA A 60 -14.47 45.13 -12.40
N PHE A 61 -15.39 44.19 -12.57
CA PHE A 61 -15.15 42.78 -12.22
C PHE A 61 -14.18 42.14 -13.22
N PRO A 62 -13.13 41.43 -12.75
CA PRO A 62 -12.24 40.70 -13.64
C PRO A 62 -12.86 39.39 -14.14
N HIS A 63 -12.32 38.86 -15.22
CA HIS A 63 -12.42 37.44 -15.55
C HIS A 63 -11.64 36.62 -14.50
N ILE A 64 -12.18 35.46 -14.13
CA ILE A 64 -11.59 34.58 -13.11
C ILE A 64 -11.00 33.35 -13.80
N MET A 65 -9.78 33.01 -13.45
CA MET A 65 -9.10 31.78 -13.86
C MET A 65 -8.73 30.96 -12.62
N THR A 66 -8.72 29.62 -12.75
CA THR A 66 -8.24 28.69 -11.72
C THR A 66 -7.39 27.60 -12.36
N GLU A 67 -6.34 27.19 -11.66
CA GLU A 67 -5.37 26.18 -12.08
C GLU A 67 -5.63 24.86 -11.31
N ALA A 68 -6.88 24.40 -11.31
CA ALA A 68 -7.36 23.26 -10.51
C ALA A 68 -6.93 21.87 -11.08
N GLY A 69 -5.64 21.69 -11.35
CA GLY A 69 -5.08 20.50 -12.01
C GLY A 69 -5.37 19.19 -11.30
N ARG A 70 -5.12 19.11 -9.98
CA ARG A 70 -5.40 17.90 -9.17
C ARG A 70 -6.88 17.51 -9.23
N ALA A 71 -7.78 18.49 -9.11
CA ALA A 71 -9.22 18.24 -9.16
C ALA A 71 -9.69 17.72 -10.53
N MET A 72 -9.03 18.12 -11.61
CA MET A 72 -9.32 17.64 -12.97
C MET A 72 -8.80 16.23 -13.24
N THR A 73 -7.65 15.87 -12.65
CA THR A 73 -6.89 14.68 -13.05
C THR A 73 -6.93 13.56 -12.04
N ALA A 74 -7.17 13.79 -10.75
CA ALA A 74 -7.05 12.72 -9.75
C ALA A 74 -7.85 11.45 -10.09
N HIS A 75 -9.10 11.59 -10.54
CA HIS A 75 -10.03 10.45 -10.73
C HIS A 75 -9.84 9.66 -12.04
N HIS A 76 -9.09 10.18 -13.02
CA HIS A 76 -9.12 9.62 -14.37
C HIS A 76 -8.29 8.33 -14.52
N ALA A 77 -7.33 8.10 -13.64
CA ALA A 77 -6.44 6.94 -13.70
C ALA A 77 -6.62 6.04 -12.48
N THR A 78 -6.55 4.73 -12.72
CA THR A 78 -6.56 3.68 -11.71
C THR A 78 -5.43 2.71 -12.02
N ILE A 79 -4.65 2.35 -11.00
CA ILE A 79 -3.58 1.36 -11.15
C ILE A 79 -4.17 0.00 -10.77
N LEU A 80 -3.99 -0.97 -11.65
CA LEU A 80 -4.38 -2.36 -11.39
C LEU A 80 -3.12 -3.19 -11.21
N SER A 81 -3.05 -3.92 -10.10
CA SER A 81 -1.95 -4.85 -9.85
C SER A 81 -2.45 -6.11 -9.16
N GLU A 82 -1.76 -7.22 -9.44
CA GLU A 82 -2.07 -8.51 -8.83
C GLU A 82 -1.33 -8.72 -7.51
N VAL A 83 -1.93 -9.55 -6.66
CA VAL A 83 -1.25 -10.18 -5.52
C VAL A 83 -0.20 -11.13 -6.05
N PHE A 84 1.06 -10.85 -5.74
CA PHE A 84 2.15 -11.78 -5.98
C PHE A 84 2.12 -12.90 -4.93
N ASP A 85 2.06 -12.56 -3.65
CA ASP A 85 2.00 -13.54 -2.56
C ASP A 85 1.34 -12.97 -1.31
N SER A 86 1.02 -13.83 -0.35
CA SER A 86 0.48 -13.42 0.94
C SER A 86 1.13 -14.19 2.08
N GLU A 87 1.48 -13.49 3.16
CA GLU A 87 1.94 -14.10 4.40
C GLU A 87 0.88 -13.93 5.49
N SER A 88 0.37 -15.05 6.01
CA SER A 88 -0.56 -15.06 7.12
C SER A 88 0.09 -15.58 8.39
N VAL A 89 -0.39 -15.11 9.54
CA VAL A 89 0.02 -15.70 10.82
C VAL A 89 -0.38 -17.17 10.84
N PRO A 90 0.57 -18.10 11.02
CA PRO A 90 0.29 -19.53 10.92
C PRO A 90 -0.65 -19.95 12.05
N VAL A 91 -1.76 -20.60 11.69
CA VAL A 91 -2.64 -21.27 12.64
C VAL A 91 -1.98 -22.58 13.06
N ALA A 92 -1.12 -22.50 14.06
CA ALA A 92 -0.45 -23.66 14.62
C ALA A 92 -1.18 -24.15 15.88
N ASN A 93 -1.15 -25.47 16.12
CA ASN A 93 -1.46 -26.05 17.42
C ASN A 93 -0.16 -26.15 18.22
N PRO A 94 0.13 -25.18 19.11
CA PRO A 94 1.37 -25.18 19.86
C PRO A 94 1.47 -26.47 20.70
N GLN A 95 2.70 -26.98 20.82
CA GLN A 95 2.98 -28.16 21.62
C GLN A 95 3.36 -27.76 23.05
N GLU A 96 3.04 -28.61 24.01
CA GLU A 96 3.45 -28.42 25.41
C GLU A 96 4.98 -28.36 25.53
N PRO A 97 5.54 -27.35 26.23
CA PRO A 97 6.97 -27.29 26.49
C PRO A 97 7.46 -28.49 27.30
N ALA A 98 8.60 -29.06 26.89
CA ALA A 98 9.21 -30.18 27.59
C ALA A 98 9.49 -29.87 29.08
N PRO A 99 9.50 -30.90 29.96
CA PRO A 99 9.98 -30.73 31.33
C PRO A 99 11.40 -30.16 31.34
N GLY A 100 11.62 -29.06 32.06
CA GLY A 100 12.91 -28.37 32.11
C GLY A 100 13.10 -27.23 31.09
N SER A 101 12.11 -26.93 30.25
CA SER A 101 12.09 -25.69 29.44
C SER A 101 12.24 -24.41 30.28
N PRO A 102 12.57 -23.25 29.70
CA PRO A 102 12.58 -21.98 30.43
C PRO A 102 11.23 -21.70 31.11
N GLU A 103 11.24 -21.02 32.26
CA GLU A 103 9.99 -20.72 32.99
C GLU A 103 9.08 -19.79 32.19
N CYS A 104 9.63 -18.81 31.46
CA CYS A 104 8.84 -17.93 30.58
C CYS A 104 8.02 -18.73 29.56
N LEU A 105 8.63 -19.74 28.93
CA LEU A 105 7.97 -20.60 27.94
C LEU A 105 6.85 -21.45 28.58
N ARG A 106 7.09 -22.00 29.77
CA ARG A 106 6.04 -22.72 30.52
C ARG A 106 4.91 -21.80 30.97
N ARG A 107 5.21 -20.56 31.38
CA ARG A 107 4.20 -19.56 31.77
C ARG A 107 3.32 -19.20 30.58
N MET A 108 3.93 -18.89 29.42
CA MET A 108 3.19 -18.64 28.18
C MET A 108 2.27 -19.82 27.80
N TRP A 109 2.73 -21.06 27.98
CA TRP A 109 1.90 -22.24 27.76
C TRP A 109 0.70 -22.33 28.72
N ARG A 110 0.88 -22.03 30.01
CA ARG A 110 -0.23 -21.98 30.97
C ARG A 110 -1.25 -20.92 30.57
N SER A 111 -0.80 -19.70 30.25
CA SER A 111 -1.69 -18.63 29.78
C SER A 111 -2.45 -19.04 28.50
N HIS A 112 -1.79 -19.73 27.56
CA HIS A 112 -2.45 -20.31 26.39
C HIS A 112 -3.57 -21.30 26.77
N GLN A 113 -3.30 -22.23 27.69
CA GLN A 113 -4.30 -23.21 28.16
C GLN A 113 -5.48 -22.52 28.86
N ASP A 114 -5.20 -21.53 29.70
CA ASP A 114 -6.22 -20.78 30.43
C ASP A 114 -7.11 -19.99 29.47
N ILE A 115 -6.50 -19.34 28.46
CA ILE A 115 -7.23 -18.63 27.40
C ILE A 115 -8.08 -19.59 26.58
N GLN A 116 -7.62 -20.80 26.27
CA GLN A 116 -8.38 -21.80 25.51
C GLN A 116 -9.61 -22.30 26.30
N SER A 117 -9.55 -22.30 27.63
CA SER A 117 -10.66 -22.76 28.48
C SER A 117 -11.96 -21.96 28.25
N SER A 118 -13.11 -22.62 28.36
CA SER A 118 -14.43 -22.00 28.13
C SER A 118 -14.80 -20.95 29.18
N ASN A 119 -14.17 -20.99 30.36
CA ASN A 119 -14.42 -20.08 31.49
C ASN A 119 -13.25 -19.13 31.74
N ALA A 120 -12.45 -18.82 30.70
CA ALA A 120 -11.34 -17.89 30.82
C ALA A 120 -11.83 -16.55 31.40
N LEU A 121 -11.38 -16.24 32.62
CA LEU A 121 -11.58 -14.94 33.26
C LEU A 121 -10.32 -14.10 33.04
N ASN A 122 -10.44 -12.78 33.17
CA ASN A 122 -9.31 -11.85 33.12
C ASN A 122 -8.47 -11.92 31.82
N LEU A 123 -9.11 -11.99 30.65
CA LEU A 123 -8.41 -12.04 29.34
C LEU A 123 -7.36 -10.94 29.14
N VAL A 124 -7.59 -9.75 29.72
CA VAL A 124 -6.65 -8.62 29.71
C VAL A 124 -5.36 -8.94 30.48
N GLU A 125 -5.47 -9.57 31.65
CA GLU A 125 -4.33 -9.98 32.46
C GLU A 125 -3.52 -11.05 31.74
N LEU A 126 -4.19 -12.06 31.19
CA LEU A 126 -3.56 -13.14 30.42
C LEU A 126 -2.84 -12.63 29.17
N TYR A 127 -3.37 -11.59 28.51
CA TYR A 127 -2.69 -10.91 27.40
C TYR A 127 -1.38 -10.26 27.86
N HIS A 128 -1.39 -9.51 28.97
CA HIS A 128 -0.18 -8.87 29.47
C HIS A 128 0.87 -9.89 29.95
N GLU A 129 0.46 -10.97 30.62
CA GLU A 129 1.34 -12.07 31.01
C GLU A 129 2.01 -12.73 29.78
N LEU A 130 1.24 -12.91 28.70
CA LEU A 130 1.72 -13.46 27.44
C LEU A 130 2.78 -12.53 26.81
N CYS A 131 2.51 -11.22 26.76
CA CYS A 131 3.44 -10.23 26.24
C CYS A 131 4.74 -10.15 27.06
N GLU A 132 4.64 -10.17 28.39
CA GLU A 132 5.81 -10.23 29.28
C GLU A 132 6.62 -11.52 29.04
N GLY A 133 5.95 -12.66 28.94
CA GLY A 133 6.58 -13.94 28.61
C GLY A 133 7.36 -13.91 27.28
N LEU A 134 6.79 -13.31 26.24
CA LEU A 134 7.47 -13.14 24.95
C LEU A 134 8.68 -12.21 25.06
N ALA A 135 8.57 -11.11 25.81
CA ALA A 135 9.67 -10.18 26.03
C ALA A 135 10.84 -10.85 26.76
N GLU A 136 10.56 -11.62 27.81
CA GLU A 136 11.56 -12.43 28.52
C GLU A 136 12.22 -13.47 27.60
N LEU A 137 11.42 -14.19 26.80
CA LEU A 137 11.91 -15.18 25.83
C LEU A 137 12.86 -14.55 24.80
N ARG A 138 12.48 -13.41 24.22
CA ARG A 138 13.31 -12.66 23.26
C ARG A 138 14.60 -12.18 23.91
N SER A 139 14.52 -11.62 25.11
CA SER A 139 15.71 -11.20 25.87
C SER A 139 16.65 -12.37 26.14
N ALA A 140 16.12 -13.51 26.60
CA ALA A 140 16.91 -14.71 26.84
C ALA A 140 17.58 -15.25 25.56
N SER A 141 16.91 -15.14 24.41
CA SER A 141 17.47 -15.53 23.11
C SER A 141 18.69 -14.68 22.74
N VAL A 142 18.60 -13.36 22.92
CA VAL A 142 19.71 -12.43 22.61
C VAL A 142 20.94 -12.72 23.47
N HIS A 143 20.72 -13.12 24.72
CA HIS A 143 21.80 -13.50 25.64
C HIS A 143 22.30 -14.95 25.48
N GLY A 144 21.76 -15.71 24.51
CA GLY A 144 22.15 -17.10 24.26
C GLY A 144 21.71 -18.09 25.35
N LEU A 145 20.73 -17.72 26.19
CA LEU A 145 20.23 -18.55 27.29
C LEU A 145 19.20 -19.60 26.86
N ILE A 146 18.63 -19.45 25.67
CA ILE A 146 17.66 -20.38 25.08
C ILE A 146 18.06 -20.73 23.65
N ARG A 147 17.62 -21.90 23.19
CA ARG A 147 17.88 -22.37 21.83
C ARG A 147 16.83 -21.83 20.85
N LEU A 148 17.15 -21.90 19.56
CA LEU A 148 16.27 -21.44 18.49
C LEU A 148 14.93 -22.19 18.50
N GLU A 149 14.91 -23.49 18.81
CA GLU A 149 13.69 -24.30 18.86
C GLU A 149 12.76 -23.84 19.99
N GLN A 150 13.31 -23.41 21.12
CA GLN A 150 12.54 -22.89 22.25
C GLN A 150 11.98 -21.50 21.95
N ARG A 151 12.75 -20.67 21.24
CA ARG A 151 12.27 -19.38 20.73
C ARG A 151 11.11 -19.58 19.74
N ALA A 152 11.28 -20.46 18.75
CA ALA A 152 10.26 -20.78 17.78
C ALA A 152 8.99 -21.34 18.43
N GLN A 153 9.13 -22.22 19.43
CA GLN A 153 8.00 -22.74 20.21
C GLN A 153 7.25 -21.61 20.95
N GLY A 154 7.97 -20.68 21.59
CA GLY A 154 7.34 -19.56 22.28
C GLY A 154 6.68 -18.54 21.37
N GLU A 155 7.29 -18.23 20.22
CA GLU A 155 6.68 -17.39 19.17
C GLU A 155 5.40 -18.07 18.61
N THR A 156 5.43 -19.39 18.42
CA THR A 156 4.25 -20.16 18.00
C THR A 156 3.13 -20.10 19.04
N ILE A 157 3.46 -20.32 20.33
CA ILE A 157 2.49 -20.19 21.43
C ILE A 157 1.90 -18.78 21.45
N TYR A 158 2.74 -17.75 21.32
CA TYR A 158 2.31 -16.35 21.30
C TYR A 158 1.25 -16.09 20.22
N HIS A 159 1.58 -16.37 18.95
CA HIS A 159 0.68 -16.11 17.83
C HIS A 159 -0.63 -16.91 17.92
N SER A 160 -0.56 -18.21 18.24
CA SER A 160 -1.76 -19.04 18.43
C SER A 160 -2.64 -18.54 19.58
N THR A 161 -2.03 -17.96 20.62
CA THR A 161 -2.76 -17.39 21.76
C THR A 161 -3.42 -16.06 21.39
N LEU A 162 -2.77 -15.20 20.61
CA LEU A 162 -3.37 -13.97 20.11
C LEU A 162 -4.62 -14.25 19.26
N LEU A 163 -4.57 -15.24 18.36
CA LEU A 163 -5.72 -15.67 17.56
C LEU A 163 -6.87 -16.21 18.42
N ALA A 164 -6.55 -16.92 19.51
CA ALA A 164 -7.56 -17.40 20.46
C ALA A 164 -8.17 -16.25 21.28
N LEU A 165 -7.36 -15.25 21.63
CA LEU A 165 -7.80 -14.04 22.33
C LEU A 165 -8.72 -13.19 21.46
N SER A 166 -8.37 -12.95 20.18
CA SER A 166 -9.18 -12.13 19.27
C SER A 166 -10.60 -12.68 19.10
N ALA A 167 -10.76 -14.01 19.12
CA ALA A 167 -12.06 -14.66 19.04
C ALA A 167 -12.91 -14.51 20.33
N LYS A 168 -12.30 -14.23 21.48
CA LYS A 168 -12.98 -14.15 22.79
C LYS A 168 -13.12 -12.73 23.33
N LEU A 169 -12.18 -11.83 23.03
CA LEU A 169 -12.21 -10.46 23.50
C LEU A 169 -13.39 -9.71 22.88
N LYS A 170 -14.02 -8.85 23.67
CA LYS A 170 -15.08 -7.96 23.20
C LYS A 170 -14.71 -6.51 23.52
N PRO A 171 -15.08 -5.54 22.68
CA PRO A 171 -14.77 -4.13 22.88
C PRO A 171 -15.67 -3.50 23.96
N SER A 172 -15.61 -4.03 25.19
CA SER A 172 -16.48 -3.64 26.31
C SER A 172 -16.01 -2.39 27.06
N ASN A 173 -14.70 -2.12 27.05
CA ASN A 173 -14.07 -0.97 27.70
C ASN A 173 -12.85 -0.49 26.89
N ARG A 174 -12.22 0.60 27.32
CA ARG A 174 -11.07 1.20 26.61
C ARG A 174 -9.87 0.26 26.53
N SER A 175 -9.49 -0.39 27.63
CA SER A 175 -8.32 -1.29 27.64
C SER A 175 -8.53 -2.50 26.73
N SER A 176 -9.74 -3.07 26.69
CA SER A 176 -10.06 -4.16 25.77
C SER A 176 -10.00 -3.72 24.31
N LYS A 177 -10.36 -2.47 23.99
CA LYS A 177 -10.22 -1.93 22.63
C LYS A 177 -8.76 -1.79 22.23
N GLU A 178 -7.95 -1.16 23.08
CA GLU A 178 -6.51 -1.00 22.84
C GLU A 178 -5.82 -2.36 22.60
N ILE A 179 -6.19 -3.39 23.37
CA ILE A 179 -5.67 -4.76 23.18
C ILE A 179 -6.18 -5.39 21.88
N ILE A 180 -7.45 -5.18 21.48
CA ILE A 180 -7.97 -5.67 20.19
C ILE A 180 -7.17 -5.06 19.04
N ASP A 181 -6.88 -3.76 19.10
CA ASP A 181 -6.12 -3.06 18.08
C ASP A 181 -4.67 -3.58 18.02
N GLU A 182 -4.02 -3.79 19.17
CA GLU A 182 -2.69 -4.41 19.27
C GLU A 182 -2.68 -5.84 18.69
N ILE A 183 -3.68 -6.65 19.02
CA ILE A 183 -3.81 -8.02 18.48
C ILE A 183 -4.04 -7.97 16.98
N SER A 184 -4.90 -7.08 16.49
CA SER A 184 -5.17 -6.91 15.05
C SER A 184 -3.89 -6.59 14.30
N ASN A 185 -3.11 -5.63 14.79
CA ASN A 185 -1.81 -5.26 14.21
C ASN A 185 -0.79 -6.41 14.25
N ALA A 186 -0.80 -7.23 15.30
CA ALA A 186 0.11 -8.37 15.44
C ALA A 186 -0.34 -9.62 14.64
N THR A 187 -1.59 -9.65 14.16
CA THR A 187 -2.19 -10.79 13.45
C THR A 187 -2.62 -10.47 12.02
N VAL A 188 -2.36 -9.25 11.56
CA VAL A 188 -2.62 -8.80 10.20
C VAL A 188 -1.83 -9.61 9.18
N ASP A 189 -2.47 -9.96 8.08
CA ASP A 189 -1.81 -10.63 6.97
C ASP A 189 -1.00 -9.61 6.15
N LYS A 190 0.14 -10.02 5.62
CA LYS A 190 0.89 -9.21 4.67
C LYS A 190 0.51 -9.63 3.26
N LEU A 191 0.16 -8.65 2.44
CA LEU A 191 -0.22 -8.85 1.05
C LEU A 191 0.86 -8.23 0.16
N PHE A 192 1.62 -9.05 -0.56
CA PHE A 192 2.64 -8.59 -1.49
C PHE A 192 2.00 -8.36 -2.86
N ILE A 193 1.92 -7.10 -3.28
CA ILE A 193 1.37 -6.69 -4.57
C ILE A 193 2.53 -6.48 -5.56
N ASN A 194 2.36 -6.98 -6.79
CA ASN A 194 3.34 -6.88 -7.87
C ASN A 194 3.47 -5.47 -8.47
N LEU A 195 3.81 -4.51 -7.63
CA LEU A 195 3.92 -3.08 -7.91
C LEU A 195 5.16 -2.53 -7.20
N SER A 196 5.58 -1.31 -7.56
CA SER A 196 6.52 -0.51 -6.76
C SER A 196 5.80 0.77 -6.32
N ILE A 197 5.70 0.99 -5.01
CA ILE A 197 5.07 2.20 -4.44
C ILE A 197 5.88 3.43 -4.81
N PHE A 198 7.21 3.37 -4.78
CA PHE A 198 8.08 4.48 -5.16
C PHE A 198 7.89 4.94 -6.62
N ARG A 199 7.52 4.01 -7.51
CA ARG A 199 7.27 4.31 -8.91
C ARG A 199 5.83 4.75 -9.17
N SER A 200 4.87 4.04 -8.59
CA SER A 200 3.46 4.17 -8.97
C SER A 200 2.63 5.02 -8.02
N LEU A 201 3.06 5.16 -6.76
CA LEU A 201 2.37 5.90 -5.70
C LEU A 201 3.37 6.69 -4.83
N PRO A 202 4.26 7.52 -5.42
CA PRO A 202 5.34 8.19 -4.67
C PRO A 202 4.81 9.10 -3.55
N ASP A 203 3.61 9.66 -3.68
CA ASP A 203 3.03 10.53 -2.65
C ASP A 203 2.69 9.75 -1.35
N VAL A 204 2.48 8.41 -1.42
CA VAL A 204 2.31 7.58 -0.21
C VAL A 204 3.56 7.67 0.66
N TRP A 205 4.73 7.52 0.03
CA TRP A 205 6.01 7.59 0.73
C TRP A 205 6.42 9.02 1.08
N GLY A 206 6.20 9.97 0.16
CA GLY A 206 6.73 11.32 0.29
C GLY A 206 5.95 12.24 1.24
N ILE A 207 4.63 12.08 1.33
CA ILE A 207 3.75 13.00 2.06
C ILE A 207 2.60 12.30 2.81
N ASP A 208 2.69 10.99 3.06
CA ASP A 208 1.64 10.20 3.71
C ASP A 208 0.27 10.31 3.00
N GLN A 209 0.28 10.43 1.67
CA GLN A 209 -0.94 10.54 0.88
C GLN A 209 -1.74 9.22 0.94
N VAL A 210 -3.05 9.35 1.14
CA VAL A 210 -3.97 8.21 1.13
C VAL A 210 -4.57 8.04 -0.26
N PHE A 211 -4.70 6.79 -0.69
CA PHE A 211 -5.43 6.39 -1.90
C PHE A 211 -6.48 5.34 -1.52
N PRO A 212 -7.70 5.39 -2.09
CA PRO A 212 -8.64 4.29 -1.96
C PRO A 212 -8.08 3.04 -2.65
N ILE A 213 -8.03 1.94 -1.90
CA ILE A 213 -7.53 0.65 -2.38
C ILE A 213 -8.62 -0.38 -2.15
N VAL A 214 -9.05 -1.06 -3.21
CA VAL A 214 -10.03 -2.13 -3.09
C VAL A 214 -9.67 -3.31 -3.99
N PRO A 215 -9.95 -4.56 -3.56
CA PRO A 215 -9.96 -5.67 -4.49
C PRO A 215 -11.04 -5.43 -5.55
N ILE A 216 -10.80 -5.80 -6.80
CA ILE A 216 -11.80 -5.64 -7.88
C ILE A 216 -12.65 -6.89 -8.10
N GLU A 217 -12.39 -7.94 -7.32
CA GLU A 217 -13.07 -9.23 -7.34
C GLU A 217 -13.58 -9.59 -5.95
N HIS A 218 -14.59 -10.47 -5.88
CA HIS A 218 -15.14 -10.99 -4.63
C HIS A 218 -15.69 -9.94 -3.66
N LEU A 219 -16.11 -8.78 -4.17
CA LEU A 219 -16.73 -7.69 -3.40
C LEU A 219 -18.08 -8.07 -2.75
N ASP A 220 -18.69 -9.20 -3.14
CA ASP A 220 -19.89 -9.76 -2.52
C ASP A 220 -19.59 -10.60 -1.26
N LYS A 221 -18.33 -10.93 -1.02
CA LYS A 221 -17.92 -11.80 0.09
C LYS A 221 -17.79 -11.04 1.41
N ALA A 222 -17.93 -11.77 2.50
CA ALA A 222 -17.74 -11.20 3.83
C ALA A 222 -16.25 -10.87 4.04
N LEU A 223 -15.98 -9.69 4.58
CA LEU A 223 -14.63 -9.25 4.93
C LEU A 223 -14.21 -9.96 6.23
N THR A 224 -13.39 -10.99 6.10
CA THR A 224 -12.99 -11.87 7.21
C THR A 224 -11.51 -11.77 7.56
N ARG A 225 -10.72 -11.10 6.72
CA ARG A 225 -9.28 -10.90 6.88
C ARG A 225 -8.95 -9.42 6.95
N GLN A 226 -7.86 -9.11 7.63
CA GLN A 226 -7.25 -7.79 7.67
C GLN A 226 -5.87 -7.90 7.03
N VAL A 227 -5.54 -7.03 6.08
CA VAL A 227 -4.27 -7.07 5.35
C VAL A 227 -3.53 -5.74 5.43
N VAL A 228 -2.20 -5.80 5.40
CA VAL A 228 -1.33 -4.67 5.04
C VAL A 228 -0.69 -4.95 3.69
N VAL A 229 -0.81 -4.00 2.78
CA VAL A 229 -0.25 -4.03 1.43
C VAL A 229 1.21 -3.63 1.48
N GLN A 230 2.05 -4.50 0.91
CA GLN A 230 3.48 -4.30 0.70
C GLN A 230 3.76 -4.48 -0.79
N ASP A 231 4.71 -3.70 -1.29
CA ASP A 231 5.14 -3.82 -2.67
C ASP A 231 6.23 -4.92 -2.80
N VAL A 232 6.74 -5.16 -4.02
CA VAL A 232 7.78 -6.19 -4.26
C VAL A 232 9.21 -5.66 -4.12
N THR A 233 9.39 -4.44 -3.62
CA THR A 233 10.72 -3.88 -3.42
C THR A 233 11.40 -4.50 -2.19
N CYS A 234 12.71 -4.28 -2.07
CA CYS A 234 13.47 -4.75 -0.91
C CYS A 234 13.51 -3.71 0.22
N ASP A 235 12.84 -2.57 0.05
CA ASP A 235 12.81 -1.49 1.02
C ASP A 235 11.61 -1.66 1.95
N SER A 236 11.82 -1.49 3.25
CA SER A 236 10.75 -1.58 4.25
C SER A 236 9.73 -0.45 4.19
N ASP A 237 10.08 0.64 3.48
CA ASP A 237 9.18 1.76 3.19
C ASP A 237 8.25 1.47 2.00
N GLY A 238 8.48 0.37 1.27
CA GLY A 238 7.59 -0.16 0.22
C GLY A 238 6.31 -0.77 0.80
N ARG A 239 5.57 -0.02 1.62
CA ARG A 239 4.32 -0.45 2.24
C ARG A 239 3.31 0.67 2.37
N ILE A 240 2.05 0.30 2.57
CA ILE A 240 0.95 1.25 2.81
C ILE A 240 0.51 1.12 4.26
N ASP A 241 0.48 2.25 4.97
CA ASP A 241 0.19 2.30 6.41
C ASP A 241 -1.22 2.83 6.71
N GLN A 242 -1.93 3.38 5.72
CA GLN A 242 -3.23 4.04 5.88
C GLN A 242 -4.22 3.58 4.81
N TYR A 243 -5.38 3.11 5.25
CA TYR A 243 -6.44 2.58 4.38
C TYR A 243 -7.75 3.31 4.63
N VAL A 244 -8.49 3.58 3.56
CA VAL A 244 -9.83 4.18 3.64
C VAL A 244 -10.84 3.09 4.01
N ASP A 245 -11.49 3.21 5.16
CA ASP A 245 -12.61 2.35 5.57
C ASP A 245 -13.79 3.20 6.06
N GLY A 246 -14.85 3.26 5.25
CA GLY A 246 -16.00 4.11 5.51
C GLY A 246 -15.62 5.60 5.57
N ASP A 247 -15.79 6.22 6.73
CA ASP A 247 -15.46 7.64 6.98
C ASP A 247 -14.13 7.82 7.74
N ASP A 248 -13.42 6.72 8.03
CA ASP A 248 -12.20 6.70 8.84
C ASP A 248 -11.00 6.13 8.07
N ILE A 249 -9.81 6.36 8.66
CA ILE A 249 -8.55 5.83 8.19
C ILE A 249 -8.09 4.76 9.17
N GLU A 250 -7.90 3.55 8.66
CA GLU A 250 -7.50 2.38 9.42
C GLU A 250 -6.07 1.96 9.07
N ALA A 251 -5.43 1.21 9.98
CA ALA A 251 -4.06 0.72 9.80
C ALA A 251 -3.98 -0.58 8.98
N SER A 252 -5.12 -1.17 8.63
CA SER A 252 -5.22 -2.37 7.80
C SER A 252 -6.46 -2.32 6.90
N LEU A 253 -6.41 -3.04 5.79
CA LEU A 253 -7.51 -3.15 4.84
C LEU A 253 -8.35 -4.42 5.11
N PRO A 254 -9.66 -4.30 5.36
CA PRO A 254 -10.54 -5.45 5.46
C PRO A 254 -10.80 -6.06 4.08
N VAL A 255 -10.58 -7.36 3.94
CA VAL A 255 -10.75 -8.11 2.67
C VAL A 255 -11.38 -9.48 2.90
N ALA A 256 -11.88 -10.09 1.83
CA ALA A 256 -12.31 -11.48 1.89
C ALA A 256 -11.10 -12.44 1.79
N GLU A 257 -11.24 -13.64 2.34
CA GLU A 257 -10.18 -14.66 2.29
C GLU A 257 -9.74 -15.00 0.86
N GLU A 258 -10.68 -14.95 -0.10
CA GLU A 258 -10.39 -15.19 -1.51
C GLU A 258 -9.44 -14.15 -2.12
N ASN A 259 -9.41 -12.92 -1.60
CA ASN A 259 -8.58 -11.85 -2.13
C ASN A 259 -7.09 -11.98 -1.77
N LEU A 260 -6.72 -12.88 -0.85
CA LEU A 260 -5.32 -13.12 -0.49
C LEU A 260 -4.61 -14.02 -1.52
N LYS A 261 -5.35 -14.65 -2.43
CA LYS A 261 -4.79 -15.60 -3.37
C LYS A 261 -3.91 -14.89 -4.39
N PRO A 262 -2.75 -15.47 -4.75
CA PRO A 262 -1.97 -14.99 -5.86
C PRO A 262 -2.79 -14.84 -7.15
N GLY A 263 -2.59 -13.73 -7.86
CA GLY A 263 -3.36 -13.35 -9.04
C GLY A 263 -4.64 -12.56 -8.75
N SER A 264 -5.06 -12.43 -7.48
CA SER A 264 -6.18 -11.55 -7.13
C SER A 264 -5.83 -10.10 -7.47
N LEU A 265 -6.75 -9.36 -8.07
CA LEU A 265 -6.49 -8.00 -8.55
C LEU A 265 -6.95 -6.94 -7.55
N TYR A 266 -6.12 -5.93 -7.36
CA TYR A 266 -6.38 -4.74 -6.55
C TYR A 266 -6.31 -3.49 -7.40
N GLY A 267 -7.26 -2.59 -7.17
CA GLY A 267 -7.30 -1.27 -7.76
C GLY A 267 -6.85 -0.21 -6.78
N PHE A 268 -5.93 0.65 -7.22
CA PHE A 268 -5.49 1.85 -6.52
C PHE A 268 -6.09 3.06 -7.25
N PHE A 269 -7.06 3.70 -6.61
CA PHE A 269 -7.87 4.74 -7.22
C PHE A 269 -7.34 6.12 -6.86
N LEU A 270 -7.77 7.13 -7.62
CA LEU A 270 -7.36 8.53 -7.45
C LEU A 270 -5.87 8.80 -7.75
N ALA A 271 -5.21 7.91 -8.49
CA ALA A 271 -3.79 7.98 -8.82
C ALA A 271 -3.47 8.90 -10.02
N GLY A 272 -4.46 9.55 -10.63
CA GLY A 272 -4.27 10.29 -11.88
C GLY A 272 -3.59 11.67 -11.76
N ALA A 273 -3.30 12.13 -10.55
CA ALA A 273 -2.62 13.41 -10.33
C ALA A 273 -1.24 13.17 -9.71
N TYR A 274 -0.21 13.77 -10.31
CA TYR A 274 1.20 13.74 -9.88
C TYR A 274 1.92 12.39 -9.93
N GLN A 275 1.24 11.26 -9.72
CA GLN A 275 1.89 9.98 -9.44
C GLN A 275 2.80 9.51 -10.58
N GLU A 276 2.31 9.54 -11.82
CA GLU A 276 3.03 9.06 -13.00
C GLU A 276 4.36 9.78 -13.22
N ILE A 277 4.38 11.12 -13.08
CA ILE A 277 5.58 11.92 -13.39
C ILE A 277 6.59 11.99 -12.23
N LEU A 278 6.14 11.74 -11.00
CA LEU A 278 7.00 11.80 -9.81
C LEU A 278 7.66 10.46 -9.46
N GLY A 279 7.24 9.37 -10.10
CA GLY A 279 7.75 8.04 -9.83
C GLY A 279 9.25 7.89 -10.08
N ASP A 280 9.96 7.26 -9.15
CA ASP A 280 11.37 6.88 -9.31
C ASP A 280 11.53 5.39 -9.62
N ASN A 281 12.65 5.03 -10.24
CA ASN A 281 12.96 3.65 -10.62
C ASN A 281 13.67 2.89 -9.47
N HIS A 282 13.10 2.95 -8.26
CA HIS A 282 13.64 2.26 -7.09
C HIS A 282 13.75 0.75 -7.37
N ASN A 283 14.88 0.13 -7.01
CA ASN A 283 15.20 -1.26 -7.37
C ASN A 283 15.15 -1.58 -8.88
N LEU A 284 15.24 -0.57 -9.75
CA LEU A 284 15.12 -0.71 -11.19
C LEU A 284 13.74 -1.24 -11.64
N PHE A 285 12.68 -1.04 -10.85
CA PHE A 285 11.31 -1.16 -11.32
C PHE A 285 10.96 0.09 -12.13
N GLY A 286 10.80 -0.07 -13.45
CA GLY A 286 10.52 1.01 -14.39
C GLY A 286 9.03 1.28 -14.58
N GLU A 287 8.66 1.91 -15.69
CA GLU A 287 7.26 2.22 -15.99
C GLU A 287 6.38 0.95 -16.10
N ILE A 288 5.12 1.05 -15.68
CA ILE A 288 4.11 0.00 -15.86
C ILE A 288 3.42 0.15 -17.23
N ASP A 289 2.77 -0.91 -17.71
CA ASP A 289 1.90 -0.83 -18.89
C ASP A 289 0.73 0.12 -18.64
N THR A 290 0.39 0.96 -19.62
CA THR A 290 -0.75 1.89 -19.57
C THR A 290 -1.66 1.71 -20.78
N VAL A 291 -2.95 2.01 -20.60
CA VAL A 291 -3.95 1.95 -21.66
C VAL A 291 -5.12 2.86 -21.35
N ASP A 292 -5.63 3.57 -22.35
CA ASP A 292 -6.84 4.35 -22.24
C ASP A 292 -8.06 3.45 -22.47
N VAL A 293 -9.06 3.58 -21.60
CA VAL A 293 -10.31 2.81 -21.67
C VAL A 293 -11.47 3.77 -21.94
N GLU A 294 -12.13 3.59 -23.08
CA GLU A 294 -13.27 4.40 -23.50
C GLU A 294 -14.56 3.57 -23.48
N LEU A 295 -15.62 4.13 -22.88
CA LEU A 295 -16.96 3.54 -22.89
C LEU A 295 -17.85 4.28 -23.90
N GLY A 296 -18.24 3.57 -24.96
CA GLY A 296 -19.13 4.09 -25.99
C GLY A 296 -20.57 4.30 -25.50
N PRO A 297 -21.38 5.12 -26.20
CA PRO A 297 -22.78 5.36 -25.83
C PRO A 297 -23.68 4.11 -25.84
N ASP A 298 -23.27 3.06 -26.54
CA ASP A 298 -23.92 1.76 -26.63
C ASP A 298 -23.44 0.74 -25.58
N GLY A 299 -22.51 1.15 -24.71
CA GLY A 299 -21.88 0.29 -23.71
C GLY A 299 -20.71 -0.54 -24.25
N SER A 300 -20.28 -0.32 -25.49
CA SER A 300 -19.05 -0.93 -26.01
C SER A 300 -17.82 -0.37 -25.29
N VAL A 301 -16.86 -1.25 -25.00
CA VAL A 301 -15.57 -0.87 -24.40
C VAL A 301 -14.50 -0.93 -25.47
N SER A 302 -13.77 0.16 -25.66
CA SER A 302 -12.61 0.21 -26.55
C SER A 302 -11.36 0.60 -25.78
N PHE A 303 -10.24 0.04 -26.20
CA PHE A 303 -8.91 0.33 -25.67
C PHE A 303 -8.16 1.19 -26.69
N SER A 304 -7.64 2.32 -26.25
CA SER A 304 -6.85 3.26 -27.05
C SER A 304 -5.48 3.51 -26.39
N TYR A 305 -4.51 3.95 -27.19
CA TYR A 305 -3.15 4.31 -26.74
C TYR A 305 -2.49 3.31 -25.75
N PRO A 306 -2.38 2.02 -26.08
CA PRO A 306 -1.63 1.10 -25.24
C PRO A 306 -0.14 1.45 -25.29
N GLU A 307 0.44 1.78 -24.14
CA GLU A 307 1.88 1.96 -23.98
C GLU A 307 2.42 0.83 -23.12
N LYS A 308 3.50 0.22 -23.61
CA LYS A 308 4.18 -0.84 -22.89
C LYS A 308 5.15 -0.20 -21.92
N GLY A 309 5.12 -0.63 -20.67
CA GLY A 309 6.06 -0.24 -19.65
C GLY A 309 7.49 -0.66 -19.97
N ASP A 310 8.40 -0.28 -19.09
CA ASP A 310 9.82 -0.54 -19.27
C ASP A 310 10.12 -2.04 -19.30
N SER A 311 11.10 -2.41 -20.11
CA SER A 311 11.77 -3.71 -20.00
C SER A 311 13.00 -3.60 -19.09
N ILE A 312 13.54 -4.73 -18.64
CA ILE A 312 14.82 -4.77 -17.93
C ILE A 312 15.91 -4.07 -18.75
N ALA A 313 15.92 -4.19 -20.08
CA ALA A 313 16.83 -3.47 -20.96
C ALA A 313 16.69 -1.94 -20.83
N CYS A 314 15.44 -1.43 -20.85
CA CYS A 314 15.16 0.00 -20.75
C CYS A 314 15.72 0.57 -19.44
N VAL A 315 15.43 -0.10 -18.32
CA VAL A 315 15.87 0.41 -17.02
C VAL A 315 17.40 0.29 -16.87
N LEU A 316 18.03 -0.76 -17.39
CA LEU A 316 19.49 -0.88 -17.41
C LEU A 316 20.16 0.20 -18.28
N GLU A 317 19.54 0.60 -19.38
CA GLU A 317 20.04 1.69 -20.21
C GLU A 317 20.03 3.03 -19.45
N SER A 318 19.01 3.26 -18.61
CA SER A 318 18.93 4.47 -17.75
C SER A 318 20.11 4.60 -16.78
N VAL A 319 20.71 3.47 -16.36
CA VAL A 319 21.92 3.41 -15.51
C VAL A 319 23.19 3.15 -16.32
N HIS A 320 23.18 3.46 -17.62
CA HIS A 320 24.31 3.44 -18.55
C HIS A 320 24.83 2.04 -18.92
N PHE A 321 24.00 1.00 -18.82
CA PHE A 321 24.33 -0.31 -19.36
C PHE A 321 23.71 -0.50 -20.75
N SER A 322 24.54 -0.51 -21.79
CA SER A 322 24.08 -0.80 -23.15
C SER A 322 23.78 -2.29 -23.32
N GLU A 323 22.63 -2.61 -23.92
CA GLU A 323 22.22 -3.97 -24.23
C GLU A 323 23.28 -4.74 -25.05
N GLY A 324 23.88 -4.10 -26.06
CA GLY A 324 24.91 -4.72 -26.90
C GLY A 324 26.16 -5.18 -26.13
N SER A 325 26.62 -4.37 -25.18
CA SER A 325 27.75 -4.73 -24.32
C SER A 325 27.40 -5.87 -23.37
N LEU A 326 26.21 -5.83 -22.76
CA LEU A 326 25.71 -6.91 -21.90
C LEU A 326 25.61 -8.23 -22.65
N ASN A 327 25.00 -8.22 -23.84
CA ASN A 327 24.89 -9.38 -24.71
C ASN A 327 26.26 -9.97 -25.06
N THR A 328 27.24 -9.13 -25.40
CA THR A 328 28.60 -9.58 -25.74
C THR A 328 29.27 -10.29 -24.56
N VAL A 329 29.28 -9.65 -23.38
CA VAL A 329 29.88 -10.22 -22.17
C VAL A 329 29.19 -11.53 -21.78
N TYR A 330 27.86 -11.59 -21.84
CA TYR A 330 27.12 -12.80 -21.48
C TYR A 330 27.38 -13.95 -22.47
N GLN A 331 27.47 -13.65 -23.78
CA GLN A 331 27.81 -14.63 -24.80
C GLN A 331 29.23 -15.20 -24.62
N ASP A 332 30.20 -14.36 -24.25
CA ASP A 332 31.57 -14.79 -23.97
C ASP A 332 31.60 -15.74 -22.76
N HIS A 333 30.87 -15.38 -21.68
CA HIS A 333 30.76 -16.22 -20.49
C HIS A 333 30.12 -17.58 -20.80
N ILE A 334 28.99 -17.61 -21.53
CA ILE A 334 28.33 -18.87 -21.93
C ILE A 334 29.25 -19.72 -22.79
N SER A 335 29.99 -19.10 -23.70
CA SER A 335 30.92 -19.81 -24.59
C SER A 335 32.02 -20.50 -23.79
N GLY A 336 32.50 -19.88 -22.71
CA GLY A 336 33.48 -20.44 -21.78
C GLY A 336 32.97 -21.56 -20.86
N LEU A 337 31.65 -21.77 -20.74
CA LEU A 337 31.11 -22.83 -19.87
C LEU A 337 31.40 -24.23 -20.43
N HIS A 338 31.72 -25.18 -19.54
CA HIS A 338 31.85 -26.60 -19.88
C HIS A 338 30.52 -27.34 -19.71
N VAL A 339 29.54 -26.98 -20.55
CA VAL A 339 28.20 -27.60 -20.59
C VAL A 339 27.80 -27.93 -22.02
N GLU A 340 26.82 -28.84 -22.17
CA GLU A 340 26.29 -29.27 -23.46
C GLU A 340 25.82 -28.08 -24.32
N PRO A 341 25.98 -28.16 -25.66
CA PRO A 341 25.57 -27.08 -26.58
C PRO A 341 24.11 -26.64 -26.40
N ASP A 342 23.20 -27.59 -26.16
CA ASP A 342 21.78 -27.31 -25.95
C ASP A 342 21.55 -26.46 -24.69
N LYS A 343 22.30 -26.73 -23.62
CA LYS A 343 22.24 -25.92 -22.39
C LYS A 343 22.79 -24.52 -22.61
N LYS A 344 23.86 -24.37 -23.40
CA LYS A 344 24.38 -23.05 -23.77
C LYS A 344 23.34 -22.24 -24.54
N GLN A 345 22.64 -22.88 -25.47
CA GLN A 345 21.58 -22.21 -26.23
C GLN A 345 20.41 -21.80 -25.33
N ALA A 346 19.95 -22.71 -24.46
CA ALA A 346 18.89 -22.40 -23.49
C ALA A 346 19.25 -21.22 -22.58
N LEU A 347 20.51 -21.09 -22.14
CA LEU A 347 20.97 -19.95 -21.35
C LEU A 347 20.96 -18.63 -22.14
N ARG A 348 21.32 -18.67 -23.43
CA ARG A 348 21.25 -17.48 -24.30
C ARG A 348 19.81 -17.03 -24.49
N ASP A 349 18.92 -17.98 -24.79
CA ASP A 349 17.51 -17.69 -25.02
C ASP A 349 16.85 -17.15 -23.73
N ALA A 350 17.18 -17.73 -22.58
CA ALA A 350 16.71 -17.26 -21.28
C ALA A 350 17.17 -15.82 -20.97
N PHE A 351 18.44 -15.49 -21.24
CA PHE A 351 18.96 -14.15 -21.03
C PHE A 351 18.32 -13.13 -21.96
N SER A 352 18.26 -13.41 -23.26
CA SER A 352 17.61 -12.51 -24.22
C SER A 352 16.12 -12.31 -23.92
N SER A 353 15.42 -13.36 -23.46
CA SER A 353 14.03 -13.23 -23.02
C SER A 353 13.89 -12.38 -21.75
N ALA A 354 14.78 -12.54 -20.78
CA ALA A 354 14.74 -11.80 -19.52
C ALA A 354 15.05 -10.32 -19.71
N VAL A 355 16.03 -9.97 -20.55
CA VAL A 355 16.36 -8.56 -20.82
C VAL A 355 15.18 -7.83 -21.48
N CYS A 356 14.40 -8.52 -22.31
CA CYS A 356 13.20 -7.97 -22.97
C CYS A 356 11.92 -8.05 -22.12
N SER A 357 11.94 -8.68 -20.95
CA SER A 357 10.77 -8.81 -20.09
C SER A 357 10.60 -7.57 -19.19
N SER A 358 9.40 -7.42 -18.64
CA SER A 358 9.12 -6.45 -17.59
C SER A 358 10.05 -6.66 -16.38
N PRO A 359 10.47 -5.61 -15.66
CA PRO A 359 11.18 -5.74 -14.40
C PRO A 359 10.27 -6.24 -13.27
N TYR A 360 8.95 -6.18 -13.44
CA TYR A 360 7.98 -6.72 -12.49
C TYR A 360 7.93 -8.24 -12.51
N LEU A 361 7.43 -8.84 -11.43
CA LEU A 361 7.49 -10.27 -11.23
C LEU A 361 6.47 -10.99 -12.11
N SER A 362 6.76 -12.24 -12.46
CA SER A 362 5.80 -13.13 -13.12
C SER A 362 5.76 -14.46 -12.38
N LYS A 363 4.56 -15.01 -12.18
CA LYS A 363 4.39 -16.40 -11.75
C LYS A 363 4.39 -17.28 -12.99
N ASN A 364 5.58 -17.74 -13.38
CA ASN A 364 5.77 -18.85 -14.34
C ASN A 364 5.57 -20.20 -13.67
#